data_AF-A0A7C3Z348-F1
#
_entry.id   AF-A0A7C3Z348-F1
#
_cell.length_a   1.000
_cell.length_b   1.000
_cell.length_c   1.000
_cell.angle_alpha   90.00
_cell.angle_beta   90.00
_cell.angle_gamma   90.00
#
_symmetry.space_group_name_H-M   'P 1'
#
loop_
_entity.id
_entity.type
_entity.pdbx_description
1 polymer ?
#
loop_
_entity_poly.entity_id
_entity_poly.type
_entity_poly.pdbx_seq_one_letter_code
_entity_poly.pdbx_strand_id
1 'polypeptide(L)'
;MTENLLYRRTLPNGLILEFYDRSRPMAGDRWQVILEVRLPITVSAAILPPDLADRAQEVIAALGPEVIFIQQEVRHFIDRREVSALLTEMQTRLLQGLEGYLGHPEFGGRFIRKKFAEYQERQKWYKDMEP
;
A
#
# COMPACT_ATOMS: atom_id res chain seq x y z
N MET A 1 -6.93 -17.90 -2.60
CA MET A 1 -5.85 -17.66 -1.62
C MET A 1 -6.49 -16.95 -0.45
N THR A 2 -6.35 -17.47 0.76
CA THR A 2 -6.89 -16.83 1.97
C THR A 2 -5.87 -15.82 2.45
N GLU A 3 -6.28 -14.56 2.63
CA GLU A 3 -5.50 -13.56 3.36
C GLU A 3 -6.05 -13.41 4.77
N ASN A 4 -5.15 -13.29 5.74
CA ASN A 4 -5.55 -13.10 7.13
C ASN A 4 -5.07 -11.72 7.59
N LEU A 5 -5.99 -10.88 8.07
CA LEU A 5 -5.63 -9.64 8.73
C LEU A 5 -4.91 -9.96 10.05
N LEU A 6 -3.66 -9.53 10.17
CA LEU A 6 -2.84 -9.72 11.36
C LEU A 6 -2.95 -8.54 12.32
N TYR A 7 -3.03 -7.33 11.78
CA TYR A 7 -2.96 -6.10 12.55
C TYR A 7 -3.66 -4.95 11.84
N ARG A 8 -4.32 -4.10 12.61
CA ARG A 8 -4.97 -2.87 12.13
C ARG A 8 -4.79 -1.76 13.15
N ARG A 9 -4.39 -0.57 12.69
CA ARG A 9 -4.25 0.61 13.55
C ARG A 9 -4.49 1.90 12.77
N THR A 10 -5.10 2.88 13.44
CA THR A 10 -5.19 4.26 12.94
C THR A 10 -3.88 5.01 13.20
N LEU A 11 -3.33 5.61 12.15
CA LEU A 11 -2.13 6.45 12.20
C LEU A 11 -2.46 7.88 12.65
N PRO A 12 -1.47 8.70 13.07
CA PRO A 12 -1.69 10.08 13.50
C PRO A 12 -2.38 10.98 12.47
N ASN A 13 -2.23 10.69 11.17
CA ASN A 13 -2.89 11.40 10.08
C ASN A 13 -4.31 10.87 9.74
N GLY A 14 -4.84 9.95 10.55
CA GLY A 14 -6.18 9.36 10.38
C GLY A 14 -6.25 8.19 9.40
N LEU A 15 -5.18 7.87 8.67
CA LEU A 15 -5.16 6.72 7.77
C LEU A 15 -5.12 5.40 8.53
N ILE A 16 -5.64 4.33 7.93
CA ILE A 16 -5.76 3.01 8.55
C ILE A 16 -4.68 2.07 8.00
N LEU A 17 -3.69 1.77 8.83
CA LEU A 17 -2.63 0.82 8.52
C LEU A 17 -3.10 -0.61 8.79
N GLU A 18 -2.97 -1.48 7.79
CA GLU A 18 -3.35 -2.88 7.86
C GLU A 18 -2.19 -3.79 7.46
N PHE A 19 -1.99 -4.89 8.20
CA PHE A 19 -1.03 -5.92 7.86
C PHE A 19 -1.78 -7.23 7.59
N TYR A 20 -1.43 -7.88 6.49
CA TYR A 20 -2.01 -9.14 6.06
C TYR A 20 -0.94 -10.22 5.96
N ASP A 21 -1.25 -11.39 6.49
CA ASP A 21 -0.55 -12.62 6.16
C ASP A 21 -1.06 -13.14 4.81
N ARG A 22 -0.13 -13.22 3.86
CA ARG A 22 -0.34 -13.77 2.52
C ARG A 22 0.54 -15.01 2.28
N SER A 23 1.08 -15.58 3.36
CA SER A 23 1.99 -16.72 3.32
C SER A 23 1.32 -17.93 2.69
N ARG A 24 2.12 -18.72 1.97
CA ARG A 24 1.64 -19.89 1.24
C ARG A 24 2.66 -21.01 1.23
N PRO A 25 2.21 -22.28 1.21
CA PRO A 25 3.11 -23.42 1.07
C PRO A 25 3.85 -23.39 -0.28
N MET A 26 5.07 -23.90 -0.28
CA MET A 26 5.91 -24.20 -1.44
C MET A 26 6.12 -25.73 -1.51
N ALA A 27 7.08 -26.19 -2.33
CA ALA A 27 7.41 -27.61 -2.41
C ALA A 27 7.93 -28.17 -1.06
N GLY A 28 7.42 -29.34 -0.66
CA GLY A 28 7.80 -29.99 0.59
C GLY A 28 7.19 -29.31 1.82
N ASP A 29 8.02 -29.10 2.85
CA ASP A 29 7.68 -28.43 4.11
C ASP A 29 7.98 -26.92 4.10
N ARG A 30 8.38 -26.40 2.94
CA ARG A 30 8.82 -25.02 2.76
C ARG A 30 7.67 -24.09 2.52
N TRP A 31 7.79 -22.88 3.04
CA TRP A 31 6.81 -21.81 2.91
C TRP A 31 7.43 -20.57 2.29
N GLN A 32 6.60 -19.86 1.51
CA GLN A 32 6.83 -18.47 1.16
C GLN A 32 6.05 -17.63 2.17
N VAL A 33 6.76 -16.91 3.02
CA VAL A 33 6.18 -15.99 3.99
C VAL A 33 6.01 -14.63 3.33
N ILE A 34 4.79 -14.11 3.34
CA ILE A 34 4.46 -12.84 2.69
C ILE A 34 3.69 -11.99 3.71
N LEU A 35 4.33 -10.90 4.13
CA LEU A 35 3.67 -9.87 4.91
C LEU A 35 3.32 -8.70 3.99
N GLU A 36 2.04 -8.37 3.91
CA GLU A 36 1.55 -7.28 3.07
C GLU A 36 1.00 -6.15 3.93
N VAL A 37 1.55 -4.96 3.74
CA VAL A 37 1.08 -3.72 4.33
C VAL A 37 0.12 -3.05 3.35
N ARG A 38 -1.08 -2.71 3.81
CA ARG A 38 -2.05 -1.92 3.08
C ARG A 38 -2.38 -0.65 3.84
N LEU A 39 -2.55 0.44 3.10
CA LEU A 39 -2.99 1.72 3.60
C LEU A 39 -3.95 2.33 2.56
N PRO A 40 -5.26 2.08 2.69
CA PRO A 40 -6.27 2.68 1.84
C PRO A 40 -6.34 4.20 2.07
N ILE A 41 -6.45 4.97 0.98
CA ILE A 41 -6.47 6.43 1.00
C ILE A 41 -7.63 6.91 0.14
N THR A 42 -8.65 7.48 0.78
CA THR A 42 -9.79 8.08 0.07
C THR A 42 -9.35 9.32 -0.70
N VAL A 43 -9.63 9.35 -2.00
CA VAL A 43 -9.33 10.49 -2.87
C VAL A 43 -10.42 11.55 -2.64
N SER A 44 -10.06 12.67 -2.02
CA SER A 44 -10.98 13.78 -1.74
C SER A 44 -10.26 15.12 -1.78
N ALA A 45 -10.99 16.21 -2.01
CA ALA A 45 -10.43 17.56 -2.01
C ALA A 45 -9.69 17.91 -0.69
N ALA A 46 -10.11 17.34 0.44
CA ALA A 46 -9.54 17.61 1.76
C ALA A 46 -8.11 17.05 1.94
N ILE A 47 -7.78 15.94 1.27
CA ILE A 47 -6.45 15.31 1.37
C ILE A 47 -5.54 15.67 0.19
N LEU A 48 -6.12 16.20 -0.89
CA LEU A 48 -5.37 16.61 -2.06
C LEU A 48 -4.48 17.81 -1.73
N PRO A 49 -3.26 17.86 -2.28
CA PRO A 49 -2.42 19.04 -2.15
C PRO A 49 -3.07 20.23 -2.90
N PRO A 50 -2.74 21.48 -2.53
CA PRO A 50 -3.38 22.67 -3.08
C PRO A 50 -3.39 22.74 -4.61
N ASP A 51 -2.35 22.25 -5.27
CA ASP A 51 -2.23 22.23 -6.73
C ASP A 51 -3.21 21.26 -7.43
N LEU A 52 -3.79 20.31 -6.69
CA LEU A 52 -4.74 19.33 -7.19
C LEU A 52 -6.15 19.50 -6.60
N ALA A 53 -6.32 20.32 -5.57
CA ALA A 53 -7.60 20.48 -4.88
C ALA A 53 -8.71 20.95 -5.84
N ASP A 54 -8.42 21.92 -6.72
CA ASP A 54 -9.36 22.42 -7.73
C ASP A 54 -9.66 21.39 -8.84
N ARG A 55 -8.83 20.35 -8.95
CA ARG A 55 -8.93 19.27 -9.93
C ARG A 55 -9.42 17.96 -9.30
N ALA A 56 -10.02 18.01 -8.11
CA ALA A 56 -10.41 16.81 -7.36
C ALA A 56 -11.27 15.84 -8.18
N GLN A 57 -12.24 16.34 -8.95
CA GLN A 57 -13.08 15.51 -9.82
C GLN A 57 -12.28 14.80 -10.92
N GLU A 58 -11.30 15.49 -11.52
CA GLU A 58 -10.41 14.90 -12.52
C GLU A 58 -9.54 13.81 -11.89
N VAL A 59 -9.00 14.06 -10.69
CA VAL A 59 -8.18 13.07 -9.99
C VAL A 59 -9.00 11.84 -9.61
N ILE A 60 -10.23 12.02 -9.12
CA ILE A 60 -11.15 10.91 -8.80
C ILE A 60 -11.53 10.14 -10.07
N ALA A 61 -11.81 10.83 -11.18
CA ALA A 61 -12.11 10.16 -12.45
C ALA A 61 -10.93 9.34 -12.97
N ALA A 62 -9.70 9.81 -12.75
CA ALA A 62 -8.49 9.13 -13.20
C ALA A 62 -8.07 7.94 -12.32
N LEU A 63 -8.18 8.08 -10.99
CA LEU A 63 -7.64 7.10 -10.03
C LEU A 63 -8.71 6.25 -9.36
N GLY A 64 -9.97 6.67 -9.43
CA GLY A 64 -11.06 6.15 -8.60
C GLY A 64 -11.20 6.89 -7.27
N PRO A 65 -12.21 6.52 -6.46
CA PRO A 65 -12.50 7.16 -5.18
C PRO A 65 -11.49 6.79 -4.07
N GLU A 66 -10.67 5.78 -4.29
CA GLU A 66 -9.69 5.27 -3.33
C GLU A 66 -8.44 4.78 -4.05
N VAL A 67 -7.28 5.08 -3.47
CA VAL A 67 -6.00 4.48 -3.85
C VAL A 67 -5.42 3.73 -2.66
N ILE A 68 -4.81 2.57 -2.92
CA ILE A 68 -4.23 1.75 -1.86
C ILE A 68 -2.70 1.79 -1.99
N PHE A 69 -2.03 2.28 -0.96
CA PHE A 69 -0.60 2.03 -0.83
C PHE A 69 -0.41 0.57 -0.39
N ILE A 70 0.38 -0.18 -1.16
CA ILE A 70 0.70 -1.58 -0.88
C ILE A 70 2.22 -1.71 -0.83
N GLN A 71 2.72 -2.32 0.23
CA GLN A 71 4.10 -2.77 0.34
C GLN A 71 4.13 -4.23 0.79
N GLN A 72 4.88 -5.06 0.09
CA GLN A 72 5.05 -6.46 0.44
C GLN A 72 6.48 -6.72 0.89
N GLU A 73 6.62 -7.55 1.91
CA GLU A 73 7.88 -8.17 2.25
C GLU A 73 7.76 -9.69 2.16
N VAL A 74 8.69 -10.28 1.42
CA VAL A 74 8.64 -11.69 1.05
C VAL A 74 9.90 -12.39 1.56
N ARG A 75 9.72 -13.59 2.13
CA ARG A 75 10.79 -14.52 2.48
C ARG A 75 10.44 -15.91 1.93
N HIS A 76 11.44 -16.60 1.42
CA HIS A 76 11.28 -17.89 0.75
C HIS A 76 11.93 -19.01 1.56
N PHE A 77 11.48 -20.24 1.32
CA PHE A 77 12.08 -21.46 1.87
C PHE A 77 12.09 -21.56 3.40
N ILE A 78 11.07 -20.96 4.04
CA ILE A 78 10.93 -20.96 5.50
C ILE A 78 10.32 -22.28 5.96
N ASP A 79 10.82 -22.86 7.05
CA ASP A 79 10.15 -24.03 7.64
C ASP A 79 8.77 -23.62 8.15
N ARG A 80 7.75 -24.46 7.94
CA ARG A 80 6.39 -24.22 8.44
C ARG A 80 6.34 -23.79 9.91
N ARG A 81 7.21 -24.33 10.75
CA ARG A 81 7.28 -24.05 12.19
C ARG A 81 7.81 -22.65 12.50
N GLU A 82 8.56 -22.05 11.58
CA GLU A 82 9.18 -20.73 11.74
C GLU A 82 8.29 -19.59 11.21
N VAL A 83 7.29 -19.90 10.37
CA VAL A 83 6.42 -18.91 9.69
C VAL A 83 5.83 -17.89 10.66
N SER A 84 5.23 -18.36 11.77
CA SER A 84 4.55 -17.46 12.72
C SER A 84 5.51 -16.54 13.47
N ALA A 85 6.70 -17.04 13.83
CA ALA A 85 7.72 -16.25 14.50
C ALA A 85 8.27 -15.18 13.55
N LEU A 86 8.57 -15.57 12.31
CA LEU A 86 9.06 -14.68 11.27
C LEU A 86 8.04 -13.58 10.92
N LEU A 87 6.74 -13.91 10.80
CA LEU A 87 5.69 -12.92 10.56
C LEU A 87 5.65 -11.86 11.65
N THR A 88 5.73 -12.28 12.92
CA THR A 88 5.75 -11.36 14.07
C THR A 88 6.97 -10.44 14.00
N GLU A 89 8.16 -10.98 13.75
CA GLU A 89 9.39 -10.19 13.61
C GLU A 89 9.29 -9.16 12.47
N MET A 90 8.81 -9.61 11.30
CA MET A 90 8.61 -8.74 10.13
C MET A 90 7.62 -7.62 10.44
N GLN A 91 6.50 -7.93 11.10
CA GLN A 91 5.50 -6.94 11.51
C GLN A 91 6.08 -5.91 12.47
N THR A 92 6.79 -6.34 13.52
CA THR A 92 7.41 -5.42 14.49
C THR A 92 8.40 -4.49 13.82
N ARG A 93 9.30 -5.00 12.98
CA ARG A 93 10.30 -4.19 12.28
C ARG A 93 9.65 -3.20 11.31
N LEU A 94 8.66 -3.63 10.53
CA LEU A 94 7.96 -2.74 9.60
C LEU A 94 7.19 -1.65 10.34
N LEU A 95 6.52 -1.97 11.45
CA LEU A 95 5.81 -0.97 12.24
C LEU A 95 6.76 0.11 12.76
N GLN A 96 7.93 -0.30 13.29
CA GLN A 96 8.96 0.63 13.76
C GLN A 96 9.53 1.52 12.63
N GLY A 97 9.68 0.99 11.43
CA GLY A 97 10.25 1.73 10.29
C GLY A 97 9.26 2.62 9.54
N LEU A 98 7.99 2.21 9.46
CA LEU A 98 6.99 2.86 8.60
C LEU A 98 6.10 3.86 9.33
N GLU A 99 5.89 3.73 10.64
CA GLU A 99 4.90 4.53 11.38
C GLU A 99 5.11 6.04 11.21
N GLY A 100 6.35 6.52 11.31
CA GLY A 100 6.65 7.95 11.13
C GLY A 100 6.45 8.45 9.70
N TYR A 101 6.80 7.64 8.70
CA TYR A 101 6.67 8.02 7.29
C TYR A 101 5.19 7.98 6.83
N LEU A 102 4.48 6.89 7.11
CA LEU A 102 3.09 6.70 6.73
C LEU A 102 2.13 7.55 7.56
N GLY A 103 2.49 7.86 8.81
CA GLY A 103 1.73 8.71 9.71
C GLY A 103 1.90 10.20 9.48
N HIS A 104 2.76 10.62 8.54
CA HIS A 104 2.96 12.02 8.23
C HIS A 104 1.69 12.65 7.62
N PRO A 105 1.27 13.87 8.03
CA PRO A 105 0.04 14.50 7.54
C PRO A 105 -0.05 14.61 6.02
N GLU A 106 1.08 14.90 5.35
CA GLU A 106 1.13 15.04 3.89
C GLU A 106 1.24 13.71 3.12
N PHE A 107 1.35 12.57 3.81
CA PHE A 107 1.60 11.29 3.12
C PHE A 107 0.53 10.99 2.07
N GLY A 108 -0.76 11.07 2.44
CA GLY A 108 -1.87 10.74 1.55
C GLY A 108 -1.92 11.65 0.31
N GLY A 109 -1.82 12.97 0.51
CA GLY A 109 -1.82 13.92 -0.60
C GLY A 109 -0.63 13.73 -1.56
N ARG A 110 0.58 13.49 -1.02
CA ARG A 110 1.76 13.20 -1.84
C ARG A 110 1.64 11.88 -2.61
N PHE A 111 1.07 10.86 -1.98
CA PHE A 111 0.83 9.57 -2.64
C PHE A 111 -0.18 9.70 -3.79
N ILE A 112 -1.30 10.39 -3.56
CA ILE A 112 -2.30 10.64 -4.61
C ILE A 112 -1.69 11.44 -5.77
N ARG A 113 -0.92 12.50 -5.46
CA ARG A 113 -0.22 13.29 -6.50
C ARG A 113 0.70 12.43 -7.35
N LYS A 114 1.49 11.55 -6.71
CA LYS A 114 2.36 10.61 -7.42
C LYS A 114 1.55 9.68 -8.35
N LYS A 115 0.45 9.10 -7.86
CA LYS A 115 -0.41 8.22 -8.65
C LYS A 115 -1.08 8.93 -9.82
N PHE A 116 -1.48 10.17 -9.63
CA PHE A 116 -2.05 10.98 -10.70
C PHE A 116 -1.02 11.32 -11.77
N ALA A 117 0.21 11.67 -11.39
CA ALA A 117 1.30 11.89 -12.34
C ALA A 117 1.63 10.61 -13.15
N GLU A 118 1.75 9.46 -12.48
CA GLU A 118 1.95 8.15 -13.14
C GLU A 118 0.81 7.83 -14.13
N TYR A 119 -0.44 8.18 -13.79
CA TYR A 119 -1.58 8.03 -14.69
C TYR A 119 -1.44 8.93 -15.93
N GLN A 120 -1.13 10.21 -15.74
CA GLN A 120 -0.99 11.17 -16.83
C GLN A 120 0.14 10.78 -17.79
N GLU A 121 1.26 10.28 -17.26
CA GLU A 121 2.36 9.75 -18.07
C GLU A 121 1.89 8.57 -18.93
N ARG A 122 1.19 7.58 -18.34
CA ARG A 122 0.65 6.46 -19.13
C ARG A 122 -0.30 6.90 -20.24
N GLN A 123 -1.16 7.88 -19.98
CA GLN A 123 -2.08 8.40 -21.00
C GLN A 123 -1.34 9.07 -22.17
N LYS A 124 -0.26 9.82 -21.90
CA LYS A 124 0.58 10.41 -22.95
C LYS A 124 1.20 9.33 -23.82
N TRP A 125 1.78 8.29 -23.21
CA TRP A 125 2.39 7.18 -23.94
C TRP A 125 1.40 6.46 -24.87
N TYR A 126 0.17 6.23 -24.43
CA TYR A 126 -0.86 5.64 -25.30
C TYR A 126 -1.22 6.55 -26.48
N LYS A 127 -1.34 7.86 -26.24
CA LYS A 127 -1.67 8.84 -27.28
C LYS A 127 -0.55 8.97 -28.33
N ASP A 128 0.71 8.85 -27.92
CA ASP A 128 1.87 8.90 -28.83
C ASP A 128 2.05 7.59 -29.64
N MET A 129 1.33 6.52 -29.28
CA MET A 129 1.31 5.23 -29.98
C MET A 129 0.11 5.04 -30.93
N GLU A 130 -0.85 5.97 -30.96
CA GLU A 130 -1.91 5.98 -31.97
C GLU A 130 -1.37 6.58 -33.30
N PRO A 131 -1.43 5.84 -34.43
CA PRO A 131 -0.89 6.28 -35.72
C PRO A 131 -1.70 7.40 -36.39
#